data_AF-E3NRS1-F1
#
_entry.id   AF-E3NRS1-F1
#
_cell.length_a   1.000
_cell.length_b   1.000
_cell.length_c   1.000
_cell.angle_alpha   90.00
_cell.angle_beta   90.00
_cell.angle_gamma   90.00
#
_symmetry.space_group_name_H-M   'P 1'
#
loop_
_entity.id
_entity.type
_entity.pdbx_description
1 polymer ?
#
loop_
_entity_poly.entity_id
_entity_poly.type
_entity_poly.pdbx_seq_one_letter_code
_entity_poly.pdbx_strand_id
1 'polypeptide(L)'
;MWSSDRARERFSKICRTFPSFRLLFGGDTYTKPLEYCIMQMKNLDSVNQDSPEYNYSREYLEKCFRFMMTIDTTIVHELVSQLLKELDNGLRGAVEEVTVGVIRKMSIDFPNDIGIFSPLFLNHMILEPGQCCYYAAGELHAYLSGECVECVGCSNNTIRAAMTPKYIDRDALCKTLNYKMTEQNDYLVPEMKLTECVDMYAPDCKDFQLHRIRVGVDQSEEEMMMPTLDCASILVVTSGKGTIEEATTKNQLIGQYEVKRGDIFYIPPNHNIRYVGFGELQTKAIIATTC
;
A
#
# COMPACT_ATOMS: atom_id res chain seq x y z
N MET A 1 18.75 -1.25 7.79
CA MET A 1 18.61 0.13 7.25
C MET A 1 19.25 0.16 5.88
N TRP A 2 18.43 0.06 4.84
CA TRP A 2 18.87 0.25 3.46
C TRP A 2 18.35 1.64 3.05
N SER A 3 19.22 2.52 2.59
CA SER A 3 18.90 3.92 2.28
C SER A 3 17.97 4.03 1.08
N SER A 4 17.24 5.14 0.97
CA SER A 4 16.38 5.52 -0.16
C SER A 4 17.14 5.77 -1.48
N ASP A 5 18.33 5.22 -1.63
CA ASP A 5 19.21 5.43 -2.78
C ASP A 5 18.81 4.56 -3.96
N ARG A 6 18.16 3.41 -3.75
CA ARG A 6 17.69 2.54 -4.84
C ARG A 6 16.48 3.13 -5.55
N ALA A 7 15.52 3.71 -4.83
CA ALA A 7 14.37 4.41 -5.40
C ALA A 7 14.82 5.56 -6.30
N ARG A 8 15.85 6.27 -5.86
CA ARG A 8 16.51 7.36 -6.59
C ARG A 8 17.28 6.90 -7.83
N GLU A 9 18.06 5.82 -7.72
CA GLU A 9 18.72 5.17 -8.87
C GLU A 9 17.71 4.70 -9.91
N ARG A 10 16.64 4.06 -9.43
CA ARG A 10 15.54 3.58 -10.25
C ARG A 10 14.94 4.72 -11.06
N PHE A 11 14.61 5.85 -10.43
CA PHE A 11 14.05 7.01 -11.13
C PHE A 11 14.97 7.53 -12.26
N SER A 12 16.25 7.78 -11.97
CA SER A 12 17.17 8.28 -13.02
C SER A 12 17.38 7.27 -14.15
N LYS A 13 17.45 5.97 -13.83
CA LYS A 13 17.55 4.92 -14.86
C LYS A 13 16.31 4.90 -15.75
N ILE A 14 15.13 5.10 -15.19
CA ILE A 14 13.86 5.17 -15.93
C ILE A 14 13.84 6.41 -16.84
N CYS A 15 14.17 7.60 -16.35
CA CYS A 15 14.25 8.83 -17.17
C CYS A 15 15.20 8.70 -18.37
N ARG A 16 16.32 7.98 -18.20
CA ARG A 16 17.30 7.74 -19.28
C ARG A 16 16.84 6.68 -20.27
N THR A 17 16.05 5.71 -19.82
CA THR A 17 15.65 4.57 -20.63
C THR A 17 14.39 4.82 -21.45
N PHE A 18 13.43 5.59 -20.90
CA PHE A 18 12.13 5.82 -21.53
C PHE A 18 11.98 7.28 -21.96
N PRO A 19 12.29 7.61 -23.23
CA PRO A 19 12.05 8.94 -23.78
C PRO A 19 10.59 9.41 -23.59
N SER A 20 9.62 8.50 -23.76
CA SER A 20 8.20 8.79 -23.52
C SER A 20 7.94 9.33 -22.11
N PHE A 21 8.46 8.65 -21.10
CA PHE A 21 8.34 9.03 -19.69
C PHE A 21 9.07 10.35 -19.38
N ARG A 22 10.28 10.54 -19.91
CA ARG A 22 11.03 11.78 -19.71
C ARG A 22 10.29 12.98 -20.26
N LEU A 23 9.69 12.86 -21.46
CA LEU A 23 8.86 13.92 -22.04
C LEU A 23 7.61 14.19 -21.20
N LEU A 24 6.95 13.12 -20.71
CA LEU A 24 5.81 13.24 -19.81
C LEU A 24 6.14 14.00 -18.51
N PHE A 25 7.36 13.83 -17.99
CA PHE A 25 7.83 14.53 -16.79
C PHE A 25 8.46 15.90 -17.07
N GLY A 26 8.21 16.49 -18.25
CA GLY A 26 8.64 17.85 -18.61
C GLY A 26 10.04 17.95 -19.18
N GLY A 27 10.59 16.83 -19.63
CA GLY A 27 11.87 16.78 -20.32
C GLY A 27 13.00 17.41 -19.50
N ASP A 28 13.95 18.00 -20.22
CA ASP A 28 15.14 18.60 -19.62
C ASP A 28 14.85 19.73 -18.64
N THR A 29 13.71 20.40 -18.78
CA THR A 29 13.34 21.54 -17.94
C THR A 29 13.14 21.14 -16.49
N TYR A 30 12.51 19.99 -16.21
CA TYR A 30 12.23 19.54 -14.84
C TYR A 30 12.97 18.28 -14.44
N THR A 31 13.22 17.32 -15.35
CA THR A 31 13.87 16.06 -14.97
C THR A 31 15.35 16.23 -14.66
N LYS A 32 16.08 17.10 -15.39
CA LYS A 32 17.53 17.31 -15.15
C LYS A 32 17.83 17.92 -13.76
N PRO A 33 17.13 18.99 -13.32
CA PRO A 33 17.31 19.49 -11.95
C PRO A 33 17.00 18.43 -10.89
N LEU A 34 15.93 17.64 -11.07
CA LEU A 34 15.58 16.55 -10.15
C LEU A 34 16.69 15.49 -10.08
N GLU A 35 17.17 15.03 -11.24
CA GLU A 35 18.29 14.08 -11.30
C GLU A 35 19.56 14.61 -10.62
N TYR A 36 19.85 15.91 -10.78
CA TYR A 36 20.98 16.55 -10.10
C TYR A 36 20.82 16.51 -8.58
N CYS A 37 19.66 16.90 -8.04
CA CYS A 37 19.39 16.82 -6.59
C CYS A 37 19.53 15.38 -6.08
N ILE A 38 18.99 14.41 -6.81
CA ILE A 38 19.10 12.98 -6.50
C ILE A 38 20.56 12.51 -6.44
N MET A 39 21.38 12.92 -7.41
CA MET A 39 22.79 12.53 -7.46
C MET A 39 23.59 13.12 -6.30
N GLN A 40 23.29 14.35 -5.87
CA GLN A 40 23.99 14.95 -4.72
C GLN A 40 23.65 14.25 -3.41
N MET A 41 22.39 13.83 -3.21
CA MET A 41 22.01 13.11 -2.01
C MET A 41 22.65 11.73 -1.87
N LYS A 42 22.98 11.02 -2.96
CA LYS A 42 23.68 9.73 -2.90
C LYS A 42 25.12 9.85 -2.40
N ASN A 43 25.71 11.04 -2.56
CA ASN A 43 27.04 11.31 -2.04
C ASN A 43 27.01 11.66 -0.54
N LEU A 44 25.83 11.70 0.08
CA LEU A 44 25.64 11.86 1.52
C LEU A 44 25.31 10.49 2.12
N ASP A 45 26.10 10.04 3.10
CA ASP A 45 25.96 8.71 3.72
C ASP A 45 24.59 8.44 4.38
N SER A 46 23.78 9.48 4.56
CA SER A 46 22.41 9.37 5.05
C SER A 46 21.53 10.48 4.49
N VAL A 47 20.24 10.18 4.36
CA VAL A 47 19.25 11.15 3.92
C VAL A 47 18.82 12.00 5.09
N ASN A 48 19.48 13.16 5.22
CA ASN A 48 18.97 14.21 6.06
C ASN A 48 17.72 14.82 5.40
N GLN A 49 16.52 14.54 5.93
CA GLN A 49 15.25 15.07 5.43
C GLN A 49 15.15 16.61 5.58
N ASP A 50 16.05 17.22 6.34
CA ASP A 50 16.16 18.67 6.48
C ASP A 50 17.24 19.29 5.56
N SER A 51 17.91 18.47 4.75
CA SER A 51 18.92 18.98 3.79
C SER A 51 18.27 19.82 2.68
N PRO A 52 18.97 20.85 2.17
CA PRO A 52 18.53 21.60 1.00
C PRO A 52 18.26 20.69 -0.20
N GLU A 53 19.13 19.72 -0.45
CA GLU A 53 19.03 18.79 -1.58
C GLU A 53 17.76 17.93 -1.52
N TYR A 54 17.38 17.47 -0.31
CA TYR A 54 16.13 16.75 -0.11
C TYR A 54 14.92 17.64 -0.40
N ASN A 55 14.91 18.86 0.15
CA ASN A 55 13.82 19.80 -0.09
C ASN A 55 13.69 20.19 -1.57
N TYR A 56 14.80 20.45 -2.26
CA TYR A 56 14.80 20.72 -3.70
C TYR A 56 14.33 19.52 -4.52
N SER A 57 14.69 18.29 -4.12
CA SER A 57 14.19 17.10 -4.83
C SER A 57 12.68 16.98 -4.75
N ARG A 58 12.07 17.31 -3.60
CA ARG A 58 10.61 17.33 -3.43
C ARG A 58 9.98 18.40 -4.31
N GLU A 59 10.55 19.60 -4.34
CA GLU A 59 10.08 20.71 -5.17
C GLU A 59 10.15 20.37 -6.66
N TYR A 60 11.26 19.80 -7.14
CA TYR A 60 11.37 19.43 -8.55
C TYR A 60 10.51 18.22 -8.92
N LEU A 61 10.31 17.27 -8.01
CA LEU A 61 9.36 16.17 -8.23
C LEU A 61 7.92 16.69 -8.32
N GLU A 62 7.55 17.66 -7.48
CA GLU A 62 6.27 18.37 -7.57
C GLU A 62 6.11 19.08 -8.91
N LYS A 63 7.13 19.80 -9.40
CA LYS A 63 7.12 20.44 -10.73
C LYS A 63 6.96 19.43 -11.87
N CYS A 64 7.68 18.31 -11.82
CA CYS A 64 7.55 17.25 -12.82
C CYS A 64 6.13 16.66 -12.81
N PHE A 65 5.61 16.32 -11.63
CA PHE A 65 4.28 15.73 -11.48
C PHE A 65 3.18 16.72 -11.89
N ARG A 66 3.29 17.99 -11.51
CA ARG A 66 2.37 19.05 -11.93
C ARG A 66 2.36 19.23 -13.43
N PHE A 67 3.53 19.23 -14.07
CA PHE A 67 3.63 19.27 -15.52
C PHE A 67 2.89 18.08 -16.14
N MET A 68 3.19 16.85 -15.70
CA MET A 68 2.49 15.64 -16.14
C MET A 68 0.96 15.80 -16.04
N MET A 69 0.45 16.31 -14.93
CA MET A 69 -0.99 16.49 -14.71
C MET A 69 -1.63 17.57 -15.60
N THR A 70 -0.87 18.45 -16.24
CA THR A 70 -1.41 19.53 -17.10
C THR A 70 -1.20 19.30 -18.60
N ILE A 71 -0.51 18.23 -18.99
CA ILE A 71 -0.31 17.87 -20.40
C ILE A 71 -1.65 17.64 -21.10
N ASP A 72 -1.72 18.06 -22.37
CA ASP A 72 -2.87 17.82 -23.23
C ASP A 72 -3.10 16.32 -23.46
N THR A 73 -4.36 15.90 -23.44
CA THR A 73 -4.74 14.49 -23.58
C THR A 73 -4.24 13.85 -24.88
N THR A 74 -4.18 14.60 -25.99
CA THR A 74 -3.67 14.06 -27.25
C THR A 74 -2.20 13.69 -27.17
N ILE A 75 -1.40 14.51 -26.49
CA ILE A 75 0.02 14.23 -26.22
C ILE A 75 0.15 13.01 -25.31
N VAL A 76 -0.70 12.89 -24.28
CA VAL A 76 -0.70 11.70 -23.41
C VAL A 76 -0.93 10.43 -24.23
N HIS A 77 -1.89 10.44 -25.16
CA HIS A 77 -2.17 9.27 -26.01
C HIS A 77 -0.96 8.87 -26.87
N GLU A 78 -0.28 9.85 -27.47
CA GLU A 78 0.95 9.63 -28.25
C GLU A 78 2.05 9.03 -27.38
N LEU A 79 2.26 9.59 -26.18
CA LEU A 79 3.27 9.13 -25.24
C LEU A 79 2.97 7.71 -24.72
N VAL A 80 1.69 7.37 -24.45
CA VAL A 80 1.29 6.01 -24.08
C VAL A 80 1.62 5.02 -25.20
N SER A 81 1.27 5.37 -26.45
CA SER A 81 1.61 4.52 -27.61
C SER A 81 3.12 4.33 -27.74
N GLN A 82 3.89 5.39 -27.50
CA GLN A 82 5.35 5.33 -27.52
C GLN A 82 5.89 4.45 -26.38
N LEU A 83 5.39 4.58 -25.15
CA LEU A 83 5.80 3.76 -24.02
C LEU A 83 5.58 2.26 -24.31
N LEU A 84 4.42 1.90 -24.86
CA LEU A 84 4.13 0.50 -25.18
C LEU A 84 5.10 -0.05 -26.24
N LYS A 85 5.41 0.74 -27.28
CA LYS A 85 6.44 0.38 -28.28
C LYS A 85 7.84 0.25 -27.66
N GLU A 86 8.21 1.15 -26.75
CA GLU A 86 9.48 1.08 -26.03
C GLU A 86 9.58 -0.24 -25.25
N LEU A 87 8.51 -0.63 -24.54
CA LEU A 87 8.44 -1.90 -23.81
C LEU A 87 8.46 -3.13 -24.74
N ASP A 88 7.77 -3.07 -25.87
CA ASP A 88 7.75 -4.16 -26.86
C ASP A 88 9.12 -4.34 -27.54
N ASN A 89 9.88 -3.25 -27.69
CA ASN A 89 11.26 -3.26 -28.18
C ASN A 89 12.29 -3.72 -27.12
N GLY A 90 11.83 -4.11 -25.92
CA GLY A 90 12.69 -4.67 -24.88
C GLY A 90 13.30 -3.65 -23.92
N LEU A 91 12.89 -2.37 -23.96
CA LEU A 91 13.33 -1.39 -22.95
C LEU A 91 12.72 -1.76 -21.60
N ARG A 92 13.54 -1.69 -20.55
CA ARG A 92 13.13 -1.99 -19.16
C ARG A 92 13.57 -0.94 -18.17
N GLY A 93 14.76 -0.36 -18.37
CA GLY A 93 15.34 0.58 -17.41
C GLY A 93 15.51 -0.10 -16.06
N ALA A 94 14.62 0.22 -15.11
CA ALA A 94 14.60 -0.36 -13.77
C ALA A 94 13.26 -1.04 -13.43
N VAL A 95 12.45 -1.41 -14.43
CA VAL A 95 11.23 -2.21 -14.22
C VAL A 95 11.44 -3.68 -14.56
N GLU A 96 10.80 -4.54 -13.79
CA GLU A 96 10.80 -6.00 -13.99
C GLU A 96 9.68 -6.42 -14.95
N GLU A 97 9.76 -7.63 -15.52
CA GLU A 97 8.75 -8.15 -16.45
C GLU A 97 7.34 -8.19 -15.85
N VAL A 98 7.24 -8.46 -14.54
CA VAL A 98 5.95 -8.45 -13.84
C VAL A 98 5.31 -7.06 -13.87
N THR A 99 6.12 -6.00 -13.68
CA THR A 99 5.68 -4.60 -13.77
C THR A 99 5.33 -4.23 -15.21
N VAL A 100 6.05 -4.76 -16.21
CA VAL A 100 5.69 -4.58 -17.63
C VAL A 100 4.33 -5.22 -17.93
N GLY A 101 4.06 -6.40 -17.39
CA GLY A 101 2.75 -7.05 -17.46
C GLY A 101 1.64 -6.19 -16.88
N VAL A 102 1.88 -5.56 -15.73
CA VAL A 102 0.95 -4.61 -15.11
C VAL A 102 0.70 -3.40 -16.01
N ILE A 103 1.74 -2.78 -16.58
CA ILE A 103 1.60 -1.62 -17.48
C ILE A 103 0.72 -2.00 -18.69
N ARG A 104 0.96 -3.17 -19.29
CA ARG A 104 0.14 -3.67 -20.41
C ARG A 104 -1.30 -3.95 -20.01
N LYS A 105 -1.53 -4.50 -18.82
CA LYS A 105 -2.89 -4.70 -18.31
C LYS A 105 -3.60 -3.36 -18.11
N MET A 106 -2.92 -2.38 -17.50
CA MET A 106 -3.45 -1.04 -17.29
C MET A 106 -3.81 -0.34 -18.61
N SER A 107 -3.03 -0.55 -19.68
CA SER A 107 -3.34 0.04 -20.99
C SER A 107 -4.54 -0.60 -21.70
N ILE A 108 -4.90 -1.83 -21.34
CA ILE A 108 -6.13 -2.50 -21.79
C ILE A 108 -7.33 -2.03 -20.97
N ASP A 109 -7.18 -2.03 -19.64
CA ASP A 109 -8.27 -1.69 -18.71
C ASP A 109 -8.63 -0.18 -18.78
N PHE A 110 -7.63 0.67 -19.03
CA PHE A 110 -7.77 2.13 -19.14
C PHE A 110 -6.99 2.67 -20.35
N PRO A 111 -7.52 2.53 -21.58
CA PRO A 111 -6.82 2.93 -22.78
C PRO A 111 -6.45 4.42 -22.79
N ASN A 112 -5.18 4.70 -23.07
CA ASN A 112 -4.58 6.04 -23.15
C ASN A 112 -4.60 6.87 -21.86
N ASP A 113 -4.86 6.26 -20.70
CA ASP A 113 -4.85 6.98 -19.42
C ASP A 113 -3.42 7.30 -18.97
N ILE A 114 -3.22 8.49 -18.38
CA ILE A 114 -1.91 8.96 -17.92
C ILE A 114 -1.30 8.08 -16.82
N GLY A 115 -2.15 7.39 -16.04
CA GLY A 115 -1.72 6.49 -14.99
C GLY A 115 -0.95 5.27 -15.50
N ILE A 116 -0.92 4.98 -16.81
CA ILE A 116 -0.17 3.86 -17.39
C ILE A 116 1.33 4.01 -17.08
N PHE A 117 1.79 5.25 -16.91
CA PHE A 117 3.17 5.58 -16.52
C PHE A 117 3.43 5.40 -15.01
N SER A 118 2.40 5.25 -14.18
CA SER A 118 2.56 5.19 -12.72
C SER A 118 3.51 4.12 -12.20
N PRO A 119 3.60 2.90 -12.77
CA PRO A 119 4.58 1.91 -12.31
C PRO A 119 6.05 2.30 -12.60
N LEU A 120 6.29 3.35 -13.39
CA LEU A 120 7.62 3.90 -13.65
C LEU A 120 8.09 4.86 -12.54
N PHE A 121 7.19 5.45 -11.77
CA PHE A 121 7.55 6.41 -10.71
C PHE A 121 6.95 6.07 -9.33
N LEU A 122 6.07 5.09 -9.25
CA LEU A 122 5.59 4.49 -8.01
C LEU A 122 6.24 3.13 -7.76
N ASN A 123 6.19 2.71 -6.51
CA ASN A 123 6.58 1.38 -6.06
C ASN A 123 5.53 0.35 -6.49
N HIS A 124 5.92 -0.58 -7.36
CA HIS A 124 5.09 -1.76 -7.66
C HIS A 124 5.38 -2.83 -6.61
N MET A 125 4.47 -2.99 -5.66
CA MET A 125 4.59 -3.93 -4.55
C MET A 125 3.66 -5.13 -4.78
N ILE A 126 4.21 -6.33 -4.61
CA ILE A 126 3.45 -7.59 -4.61
C ILE A 126 3.48 -8.11 -3.18
N LEU A 127 2.32 -8.20 -2.55
CA LEU A 127 2.18 -8.68 -1.18
C LEU A 127 1.80 -10.17 -1.18
N GLU A 128 2.58 -10.96 -0.47
CA GLU A 128 2.23 -12.36 -0.18
C GLU A 128 1.11 -12.44 0.87
N PRO A 129 0.30 -13.52 0.87
CA PRO A 129 -0.75 -13.70 1.85
C PRO A 129 -0.26 -13.52 3.28
N GLY A 130 -0.82 -12.52 3.95
CA GLY A 130 -0.47 -12.18 5.32
C GLY A 130 0.62 -11.12 5.47
N GLN A 131 1.19 -10.58 4.39
CA GLN A 131 1.93 -9.32 4.48
C GLN A 131 0.97 -8.14 4.63
N CYS A 132 1.45 -7.08 5.29
CA CYS A 132 0.69 -5.86 5.53
C CYS A 132 1.50 -4.67 5.04
N CYS A 133 0.83 -3.70 4.43
CA CYS A 133 1.42 -2.41 4.11
C CYS A 133 0.56 -1.28 4.66
N TYR A 134 1.19 -0.13 4.92
CA TYR A 134 0.53 1.09 5.35
C TYR A 134 1.11 2.28 4.59
N TYR A 135 0.23 3.20 4.22
CA TYR A 135 0.60 4.48 3.63
C TYR A 135 -0.19 5.59 4.31
N ALA A 136 0.53 6.66 4.65
CA ALA A 136 -0.04 7.81 5.34
C ALA A 136 -0.76 8.77 4.37
N ALA A 137 -1.37 9.82 4.91
CA ALA A 137 -1.95 10.89 4.10
C ALA A 137 -0.88 11.55 3.19
N GLY A 138 -1.28 11.89 1.96
CA GLY A 138 -0.40 12.52 0.97
C GLY A 138 0.50 11.56 0.19
N GLU A 139 0.29 10.24 0.33
CA GLU A 139 0.95 9.19 -0.44
C GLU A 139 0.07 8.75 -1.62
N LEU A 140 0.65 8.71 -2.83
CA LEU A 140 -0.06 8.24 -4.03
C LEU A 140 0.03 6.72 -4.15
N HIS A 141 -1.11 6.04 -4.25
CA HIS A 141 -1.18 4.59 -4.33
C HIS A 141 -2.37 4.13 -5.18
N ALA A 142 -2.32 2.88 -5.63
CA ALA A 142 -3.41 2.22 -6.33
C ALA A 142 -3.36 0.70 -6.09
N TYR A 143 -4.52 0.08 -5.87
CA TYR A 143 -4.65 -1.38 -5.85
C TYR A 143 -4.91 -1.88 -7.27
N LEU A 144 -4.14 -2.87 -7.71
CA LEU A 144 -4.15 -3.35 -9.09
C LEU A 144 -4.89 -4.69 -9.24
N SER A 145 -4.67 -5.62 -8.30
CA SER A 145 -5.27 -6.96 -8.32
C SER A 145 -5.09 -7.66 -6.98
N GLY A 146 -5.97 -8.61 -6.68
CA GLY A 146 -5.89 -9.49 -5.51
C GLY A 146 -7.05 -9.30 -4.53
N GLU A 147 -6.98 -10.02 -3.42
CA GLU A 147 -7.89 -9.91 -2.28
C GLU A 147 -7.10 -9.41 -1.07
N CYS A 148 -7.59 -8.39 -0.39
CA CYS A 148 -6.99 -7.88 0.85
C CYS A 148 -8.07 -7.52 1.88
N VAL A 149 -7.66 -7.43 3.14
CA VAL A 149 -8.44 -6.75 4.17
C VAL A 149 -7.88 -5.34 4.27
N GLU A 150 -8.73 -4.35 4.00
CA GLU A 150 -8.38 -2.94 4.08
C GLU A 150 -9.01 -2.34 5.34
N CYS A 151 -8.20 -1.64 6.13
CA CYS A 151 -8.66 -0.82 7.24
C CYS A 151 -8.24 0.62 6.98
N VAL A 152 -9.22 1.53 7.06
CA VAL A 152 -9.03 2.95 6.81
C VAL A 152 -9.57 3.73 8.00
N GLY A 153 -8.97 4.88 8.28
CA GLY A 153 -9.56 5.84 9.21
C GLY A 153 -10.95 6.24 8.73
N CYS A 154 -11.79 6.75 9.65
CA CYS A 154 -13.17 7.16 9.38
C CYS A 154 -13.24 8.44 8.51
N SER A 155 -12.80 8.35 7.26
CA SER A 155 -12.73 9.42 6.28
C SER A 155 -13.06 8.85 4.89
N ASN A 156 -13.85 9.59 4.12
CA ASN A 156 -14.15 9.29 2.73
C ASN A 156 -13.49 10.30 1.76
N ASN A 157 -12.53 11.09 2.25
CA ASN A 157 -11.81 12.05 1.43
C ASN A 157 -10.85 11.32 0.49
N THR A 158 -11.11 11.40 -0.81
CA THR A 158 -10.25 10.81 -1.85
C THR A 158 -10.01 11.83 -2.95
N ILE A 159 -8.75 12.18 -3.16
CA ILE A 159 -8.30 12.91 -4.36
C ILE A 159 -7.76 11.86 -5.33
N ARG A 160 -8.29 11.84 -6.54
CA ARG A 160 -7.89 10.88 -7.60
C ARG A 160 -6.77 11.48 -8.44
N ALA A 161 -5.93 10.63 -9.00
CA ALA A 161 -4.85 11.06 -9.89
C ALA A 161 -5.03 10.62 -11.34
N ALA A 162 -5.54 9.41 -11.56
CA ALA A 162 -5.60 8.76 -12.88
C ALA A 162 -6.55 7.56 -12.82
N MET A 163 -6.68 6.82 -13.93
CA MET A 163 -7.36 5.52 -13.99
C MET A 163 -8.81 5.58 -13.52
N THR A 164 -9.51 6.65 -13.89
CA THR A 164 -10.85 6.89 -13.41
C THR A 164 -11.66 7.74 -14.39
N PRO A 165 -12.95 7.45 -14.58
CA PRO A 165 -13.85 8.34 -15.30
C PRO A 165 -14.35 9.52 -14.43
N LYS A 166 -14.03 9.51 -13.12
CA LYS A 166 -14.49 10.54 -12.16
C LYS A 166 -13.61 11.78 -12.24
N TYR A 167 -14.11 12.88 -11.69
CA TYR A 167 -13.38 14.15 -11.60
C TYR A 167 -12.03 13.98 -10.86
N ILE A 168 -11.01 14.64 -11.41
CA ILE A 168 -9.65 14.72 -10.87
C ILE A 168 -9.38 16.20 -10.54
N ASP A 169 -9.27 16.50 -9.25
CA ASP A 169 -8.84 17.82 -8.78
C ASP A 169 -7.32 17.92 -8.81
N ARG A 170 -6.79 18.38 -9.96
CA ARG A 170 -5.34 18.41 -10.22
C ARG A 170 -4.60 19.34 -9.27
N ASP A 171 -5.18 20.49 -8.95
CA ASP A 171 -4.54 21.48 -8.07
C ASP A 171 -4.51 20.99 -6.63
N ALA A 172 -5.61 20.44 -6.12
CA ALA A 172 -5.64 19.84 -4.79
C ALA A 172 -4.68 18.65 -4.70
N LEU A 173 -4.68 17.76 -5.71
CA LEU A 173 -3.77 16.63 -5.78
C LEU A 173 -2.31 17.08 -5.66
N CYS A 174 -1.88 18.00 -6.53
CA CYS A 174 -0.50 18.43 -6.56
C CYS A 174 -0.07 19.15 -5.27
N LYS A 175 -1.01 19.78 -4.56
CA LYS A 175 -0.75 20.44 -3.27
C LYS A 175 -0.70 19.47 -2.09
N THR A 176 -1.45 18.37 -2.15
CA THR A 176 -1.59 17.41 -1.04
C THR A 176 -0.48 16.36 -1.00
N LEU A 177 0.07 15.98 -2.16
CA LEU A 177 1.13 14.97 -2.21
C LEU A 177 2.40 15.43 -1.47
N ASN A 178 3.05 14.51 -0.77
CA ASN A 178 4.23 14.83 0.02
C ASN A 178 5.54 14.82 -0.78
N TYR A 179 5.56 14.17 -1.96
CA TYR A 179 6.70 14.04 -2.88
C TYR A 179 7.95 13.42 -2.26
N LYS A 180 7.80 12.58 -1.23
CA LYS A 180 8.91 11.82 -0.65
C LYS A 180 9.26 10.64 -1.56
N MET A 181 10.55 10.46 -1.85
CA MET A 181 11.05 9.25 -2.52
C MET A 181 11.46 8.23 -1.47
N THR A 182 10.75 7.10 -1.44
CA THR A 182 10.85 6.05 -0.42
C THR A 182 11.00 4.67 -1.06
N GLU A 183 11.54 3.72 -0.31
CA GLU A 183 11.67 2.32 -0.74
C GLU A 183 10.38 1.56 -0.46
N GLN A 184 10.19 0.41 -1.13
CA GLN A 184 9.05 -0.48 -0.89
C GLN A 184 8.96 -0.92 0.58
N ASN A 185 10.11 -1.19 1.20
CA ASN A 185 10.16 -1.64 2.59
C ASN A 185 9.68 -0.59 3.60
N ASP A 186 9.68 0.69 3.24
CA ASP A 186 9.22 1.76 4.14
C ASP A 186 7.71 1.70 4.36
N TYR A 187 6.98 1.03 3.47
CA TYR A 187 5.52 0.85 3.57
C TYR A 187 5.13 -0.49 4.22
N LEU A 188 6.05 -1.43 4.43
CA LEU A 188 5.73 -2.71 5.04
C LEU A 188 5.55 -2.58 6.55
N VAL A 189 4.44 -3.10 7.06
CA VAL A 189 4.18 -3.17 8.50
C VAL A 189 4.65 -4.53 9.00
N PRO A 190 5.65 -4.59 9.90
CA PRO A 190 6.15 -5.87 10.41
C PRO A 190 5.07 -6.58 11.23
N GLU A 191 5.03 -7.90 11.11
CA GLU A 191 4.21 -8.73 11.98
C GLU A 191 4.86 -8.85 13.37
N MET A 192 4.05 -8.64 14.42
CA MET A 192 4.46 -8.82 15.81
C MET A 192 3.66 -9.95 16.43
N LYS A 193 4.31 -11.07 16.74
CA LYS A 193 3.65 -12.20 17.39
C LYS A 193 3.21 -11.81 18.81
N LEU A 194 1.91 -11.88 19.10
CA LEU A 194 1.35 -11.63 20.44
C LEU A 194 1.12 -12.93 21.21
N THR A 195 0.56 -13.94 20.54
CA THR A 195 0.33 -15.28 21.09
C THR A 195 0.65 -16.33 20.03
N GLU A 196 0.47 -17.62 20.33
CA GLU A 196 0.64 -18.68 19.33
C GLU A 196 -0.34 -18.58 18.16
N CYS A 197 -1.54 -18.06 18.39
CA CYS A 197 -2.57 -17.93 17.37
C CYS A 197 -2.70 -16.50 16.81
N VAL A 198 -2.08 -15.49 17.43
CA VAL A 198 -2.34 -14.07 17.12
C VAL A 198 -1.07 -13.31 16.79
N ASP A 199 -1.03 -12.74 15.59
CA ASP A 199 -0.06 -11.72 15.19
C ASP A 199 -0.74 -10.34 15.17
N MET A 200 0.03 -9.28 15.41
CA MET A 200 -0.42 -7.90 15.35
C MET A 200 0.34 -7.13 14.28
N TYR A 201 -0.39 -6.28 13.56
CA TYR A 201 0.14 -5.22 12.71
C TYR A 201 -0.26 -3.88 13.33
N ALA A 202 0.74 -3.08 13.70
CA ALA A 202 0.56 -1.76 14.25
C ALA A 202 1.19 -0.72 13.30
N PRO A 203 0.44 -0.23 12.31
CA PRO A 203 0.92 0.87 11.46
C PRO A 203 1.16 2.14 12.30
N ASP A 204 1.98 3.06 11.79
CA ASP A 204 2.19 4.38 12.40
C ASP A 204 0.98 5.29 12.15
N CYS A 205 -0.15 4.92 12.77
CA CYS A 205 -1.39 5.68 12.81
C CYS A 205 -1.99 5.56 14.22
N LYS A 206 -2.90 6.47 14.56
CA LYS A 206 -3.58 6.44 15.86
C LYS A 206 -4.92 5.73 15.80
N ASP A 207 -5.44 5.51 14.60
CA ASP A 207 -6.83 5.16 14.37
C ASP A 207 -7.12 3.68 14.58
N PHE A 208 -6.18 2.79 14.25
CA PHE A 208 -6.42 1.35 14.30
C PHE A 208 -5.16 0.50 14.42
N GLN A 209 -5.37 -0.74 14.90
CA GLN A 209 -4.44 -1.86 14.81
C GLN A 209 -5.16 -3.07 14.22
N LEU A 210 -4.39 -4.00 13.65
CA LEU A 210 -4.94 -5.24 13.08
C LEU A 210 -4.34 -6.44 13.80
N HIS A 211 -5.20 -7.38 14.20
CA HIS A 211 -4.79 -8.68 14.70
C HIS A 211 -5.14 -9.75 13.67
N ARG A 212 -4.16 -10.55 13.26
CA ARG A 212 -4.35 -11.72 12.42
C ARG A 212 -4.39 -12.96 13.29
N ILE A 213 -5.50 -13.66 13.25
CA ILE A 213 -5.74 -14.88 14.01
C ILE A 213 -5.63 -16.08 13.09
N ARG A 214 -4.82 -17.07 13.50
CA ARG A 214 -4.65 -18.36 12.83
C ARG A 214 -4.81 -19.46 13.87
N VAL A 215 -5.91 -20.20 13.75
CA VAL A 215 -6.22 -21.33 14.63
C VAL A 215 -6.16 -22.60 13.80
N GLY A 216 -5.39 -23.58 14.28
CA GLY A 216 -5.28 -24.91 13.69
C GLY A 216 -5.97 -25.97 14.54
N VAL A 217 -5.67 -27.23 14.23
CA VAL A 217 -6.31 -28.41 14.84
C VAL A 217 -5.57 -28.91 16.08
N ASP A 218 -4.33 -28.46 16.30
CA ASP A 218 -3.44 -28.98 17.33
C ASP A 218 -3.27 -28.01 18.53
N GLN A 219 -3.90 -26.83 18.48
CA GLN A 219 -3.82 -25.86 19.58
C GLN A 219 -4.81 -26.20 20.71
N SER A 220 -4.46 -25.86 21.95
CA SER A 220 -5.39 -25.93 23.08
C SER A 220 -6.36 -24.74 23.09
N GLU A 221 -7.49 -24.86 23.81
CA GLU A 221 -8.43 -23.74 23.96
C GLU A 221 -7.77 -22.52 24.63
N GLU A 222 -6.79 -22.73 25.53
CA GLU A 222 -6.03 -21.66 26.15
C GLU A 222 -5.13 -20.93 25.13
N GLU A 223 -4.53 -21.65 24.20
CA GLU A 223 -3.70 -21.06 23.12
C GLU A 223 -4.54 -20.30 22.09
N MET A 224 -5.82 -20.65 21.97
CA MET A 224 -6.81 -19.98 21.11
C MET A 224 -7.42 -18.72 21.75
N MET A 225 -7.02 -18.37 22.96
CA MET A 225 -7.46 -17.15 23.64
C MET A 225 -6.92 -15.91 22.93
N MET A 226 -7.83 -15.02 22.54
CA MET A 226 -7.48 -13.73 21.93
C MET A 226 -7.12 -12.70 23.01
N PRO A 227 -6.29 -11.69 22.69
CA PRO A 227 -6.03 -10.60 23.63
C PRO A 227 -7.34 -9.89 24.00
N THR A 228 -7.55 -9.65 25.29
CA THR A 228 -8.64 -8.79 25.77
C THR A 228 -8.29 -7.35 25.44
N LEU A 229 -9.14 -6.70 24.66
CA LEU A 229 -8.94 -5.32 24.23
C LEU A 229 -9.83 -4.38 25.03
N ASP A 230 -9.32 -3.20 25.38
CA ASP A 230 -10.07 -2.15 26.07
C ASP A 230 -10.90 -1.28 25.11
N CYS A 231 -10.89 -1.63 23.83
CA CYS A 231 -11.59 -0.94 22.76
C CYS A 231 -12.55 -1.86 21.99
N ALA A 232 -13.45 -1.25 21.23
CA ALA A 232 -14.38 -1.97 20.39
C ALA A 232 -13.65 -2.53 19.16
N SER A 233 -14.02 -3.74 18.76
CA SER A 233 -13.32 -4.44 17.69
C SER A 233 -14.29 -5.10 16.71
N ILE A 234 -13.86 -5.24 15.46
CA ILE A 234 -14.60 -5.95 14.41
C ILE A 234 -13.76 -7.16 13.99
N LEU A 235 -14.30 -8.36 14.17
CA LEU A 235 -13.73 -9.61 13.70
C LEU A 235 -14.34 -9.98 12.34
N VAL A 236 -13.51 -10.34 11.38
CA VAL A 236 -13.90 -10.84 10.06
C VAL A 236 -13.25 -12.20 9.84
N VAL A 237 -14.06 -13.23 9.59
CA VAL A 237 -13.55 -14.58 9.28
C VAL A 237 -13.19 -14.66 7.80
N THR A 238 -11.90 -14.81 7.49
CA THR A 238 -11.39 -14.76 6.11
C THR A 238 -11.25 -16.14 5.49
N SER A 239 -11.12 -17.20 6.28
CA SER A 239 -11.17 -18.59 5.79
C SER A 239 -11.54 -19.58 6.90
N GLY A 240 -12.10 -20.73 6.53
CA GLY A 240 -12.42 -21.81 7.47
C GLY A 240 -13.79 -21.66 8.13
N LYS A 241 -13.98 -22.41 9.20
CA LYS A 241 -15.18 -22.42 10.06
C LYS A 241 -14.79 -22.91 11.46
N GLY A 242 -15.51 -22.44 12.48
CA GLY A 242 -15.28 -22.86 13.86
C GLY A 242 -16.40 -22.38 14.78
N THR A 243 -16.21 -22.54 16.08
CA THR A 243 -17.11 -21.98 17.09
C THR A 243 -16.32 -20.97 17.91
N ILE A 244 -16.90 -19.80 18.13
CA ILE A 244 -16.32 -18.77 18.99
C ILE A 244 -17.12 -18.72 20.28
N GLU A 245 -16.41 -18.67 21.40
CA GLU A 245 -16.97 -18.39 22.71
C GLU A 245 -16.64 -16.95 23.12
N GLU A 246 -17.67 -16.24 23.60
CA GLU A 246 -17.57 -14.90 24.16
C GLU A 246 -17.87 -14.95 25.66
N ALA A 247 -17.00 -14.35 26.46
CA ALA A 247 -17.16 -14.22 27.90
C ALA A 247 -16.75 -12.82 28.38
N THR A 248 -17.21 -12.43 29.56
CA THR A 248 -16.69 -11.24 30.26
C THR A 248 -15.28 -11.50 30.81
N THR A 249 -14.56 -10.45 31.20
CA THR A 249 -13.27 -10.57 31.94
C THR A 249 -13.35 -11.34 33.26
N LYS A 250 -14.56 -11.56 33.79
CA LYS A 250 -14.80 -12.41 34.98
C LYS A 250 -15.13 -13.86 34.60
N ASN A 251 -14.89 -14.27 33.36
CA ASN A 251 -15.20 -15.58 32.79
C ASN A 251 -16.69 -15.96 32.86
N GLN A 252 -17.58 -14.97 32.89
CA GLN A 252 -19.01 -15.23 32.71
C GLN A 252 -19.31 -15.38 31.22
N LEU A 253 -19.77 -16.56 30.81
CA LEU A 253 -20.17 -16.86 29.43
C LEU A 253 -21.30 -15.92 28.99
N ILE A 254 -21.10 -15.28 27.84
CA ILE A 254 -22.09 -14.44 27.16
C ILE A 254 -22.77 -15.26 26.07
N GLY A 255 -21.99 -15.96 25.24
CA GLY A 255 -22.54 -16.76 24.15
C GLY A 255 -21.50 -17.62 23.44
N GLN A 256 -22.00 -18.55 22.63
CA GLN A 256 -21.21 -19.34 21.68
C GLN A 256 -21.84 -19.20 20.29
N TYR A 257 -21.01 -19.01 19.28
CA TYR A 257 -21.44 -18.70 17.92
C TYR A 257 -20.67 -19.57 16.93
N GLU A 258 -21.39 -20.28 16.06
CA GLU A 258 -20.77 -20.91 14.90
C GLU A 258 -20.40 -19.82 13.87
N VAL A 259 -19.18 -19.89 13.36
CA VAL A 259 -18.62 -18.91 12.43
C VAL A 259 -18.03 -19.61 11.21
N LYS A 260 -18.10 -18.95 10.05
CA LYS A 260 -17.51 -19.39 8.78
C LYS A 260 -17.00 -18.21 7.98
N ARG A 261 -16.20 -18.48 6.94
CA ARG A 261 -15.71 -17.46 5.99
C ARG A 261 -16.84 -16.50 5.58
N GLY A 262 -16.59 -15.20 5.74
CA GLY A 262 -17.50 -14.11 5.40
C GLY A 262 -18.31 -13.57 6.59
N ASP A 263 -18.33 -14.27 7.73
CA ASP A 263 -19.02 -13.77 8.92
C ASP A 263 -18.24 -12.62 9.57
N ILE A 264 -18.98 -11.67 10.14
CA ILE A 264 -18.46 -10.45 10.78
C ILE A 264 -19.08 -10.33 12.17
N PHE A 265 -18.24 -10.09 13.18
CA PHE A 265 -18.66 -9.96 14.58
C PHE A 265 -18.16 -8.64 15.17
N TYR A 266 -19.03 -7.99 15.94
CA TYR A 266 -18.63 -6.91 16.83
C TYR A 266 -18.22 -7.50 18.18
N ILE A 267 -17.05 -7.12 18.68
CA ILE A 267 -16.54 -7.50 19.99
C ILE A 267 -16.55 -6.24 20.88
N PRO A 268 -17.35 -6.22 21.95
CA PRO A 268 -17.35 -5.11 22.88
C PRO A 268 -16.01 -4.97 23.63
N PRO A 269 -15.67 -3.76 24.11
CA PRO A 269 -14.53 -3.57 25.00
C PRO A 269 -14.57 -4.50 26.21
N ASN A 270 -13.40 -5.01 26.60
CA ASN A 270 -13.19 -5.86 27.76
C ASN A 270 -13.96 -7.19 27.72
N HIS A 271 -14.17 -7.72 26.52
CA HIS A 271 -14.71 -9.06 26.32
C HIS A 271 -13.60 -10.03 25.90
N ASN A 272 -13.70 -11.24 26.41
CA ASN A 272 -12.80 -12.34 26.18
C ASN A 272 -13.38 -13.20 25.05
N ILE A 273 -12.61 -13.38 23.98
CA ILE A 273 -12.98 -14.19 22.83
C ILE A 273 -11.97 -15.32 22.67
N ARG A 274 -12.47 -16.54 22.43
CA ARG A 274 -11.64 -17.69 22.05
C ARG A 274 -12.37 -18.56 21.05
N TYR A 275 -11.61 -19.28 20.23
CA TYR A 275 -12.16 -20.40 19.48
C TYR A 275 -12.32 -21.60 20.41
N VAL A 276 -13.43 -22.33 20.26
CA VAL A 276 -13.75 -23.56 21.00
C VAL A 276 -14.14 -24.66 20.04
N GLY A 277 -13.82 -25.90 20.42
CA GLY A 277 -14.05 -27.08 19.59
C GLY A 277 -13.04 -27.24 18.44
N PHE A 278 -12.58 -28.47 18.24
CA PHE A 278 -11.64 -28.80 17.17
C PHE A 278 -12.39 -28.85 15.83
N GLY A 279 -12.24 -27.81 15.01
CA GLY A 279 -12.63 -27.88 13.61
C GLY A 279 -11.63 -28.74 12.83
N GLU A 280 -12.08 -29.51 11.84
CA GLU A 280 -11.19 -30.29 10.95
C GLU A 280 -10.30 -29.40 10.03
N LEU A 281 -10.51 -28.08 10.04
CA LEU A 281 -9.90 -27.13 9.11
C LEU A 281 -9.32 -25.93 9.86
N GLN A 282 -8.18 -25.44 9.38
CA GLN A 282 -7.59 -24.18 9.86
C GLN A 282 -8.56 -23.02 9.63
N THR A 283 -8.79 -22.23 10.68
CA THR A 283 -9.59 -21.00 10.61
C THR A 283 -8.68 -19.79 10.68
N LYS A 284 -8.92 -18.85 9.77
CA LYS A 284 -8.21 -17.56 9.74
C LYS A 284 -9.23 -16.45 9.88
N ALA A 285 -8.92 -15.50 10.75
CA ALA A 285 -9.74 -14.32 10.95
C ALA A 285 -8.84 -13.09 11.16
N ILE A 286 -9.39 -11.91 10.87
CA ILE A 286 -8.75 -10.63 11.14
C ILE A 286 -9.63 -9.87 12.13
N ILE A 287 -9.04 -9.33 13.19
CA ILE A 287 -9.69 -8.32 14.01
C ILE A 287 -9.11 -6.96 13.64
N ALA A 288 -9.99 -6.04 13.27
CA ALA A 288 -9.67 -4.62 13.23
C ALA A 288 -10.14 -3.96 14.53
N THR A 289 -9.22 -3.24 15.18
CA THR A 289 -9.46 -2.61 16.48
C THR A 289 -9.27 -1.11 16.30
N THR A 290 -10.26 -0.31 16.71
CA THR A 290 -10.11 1.16 16.74
C THR A 290 -9.66 1.55 18.14
N CYS A 291 -8.45 2.08 18.27
CA CYS A 291 -7.88 2.48 19.56
C CYS A 291 -7.81 4.01 19.67
#